data_AF-A0AA88V332-F1
#
_entry.id   AF-A0AA88V332-F1
#
_cell.length_a   1.000
_cell.length_b   1.000
_cell.length_c   1.000
_cell.angle_alpha   90.00
_cell.angle_beta   90.00
_cell.angle_gamma   90.00
#
_symmetry.space_group_name_H-M   'P 1'
#
loop_
_entity.id
_entity.type
_entity.pdbx_description
1 polymer ?
#
loop_
_entity_poly.entity_id
_entity_poly.type
_entity_poly.pdbx_seq_one_letter_code
_entity_poly.pdbx_strand_id
1 'polypeptide(L)'
;MTGTIKPNASTFVSLLSSFSIAGTVEEGWEYFKAMKREYGIDPGIEHYGCMLDLLGRTGDLDLAKHFVHQMPLVPTARIWGSLLAASRHHRNIELAELAAKHILSLQHDNTGCYVLLSNLYAEAGRWDDVERMKCLMKDQGLEKTTGYSIVEISSRTYRFINQDRSHTDSNFLYNVLDIISKMIGEEIGVGVSKFKPLDLMRKGANLPRCHSVRLAICFGLISTSIRNPVFVRKNTRICEDCHGAAKKISDITNREIVVGDLKIYHHFREGQCSCGDYW
;
A
#
# COMPACT_ATOMS: atom_id res chain seq x y z
N MET A 1 -12.51 41.23 -12.40
CA MET A 1 -13.24 40.07 -12.96
C MET A 1 -12.59 38.80 -12.43
N THR A 2 -13.09 38.25 -11.33
CA THR A 2 -12.72 36.90 -10.90
C THR A 2 -13.44 35.92 -11.83
N GLY A 3 -12.77 35.49 -12.90
CA GLY A 3 -13.37 34.53 -13.84
C GLY A 3 -13.73 33.25 -13.11
N THR A 4 -14.98 32.82 -13.23
CA THR A 4 -15.45 31.55 -12.66
C THR A 4 -14.69 30.40 -13.33
N ILE A 5 -13.76 29.78 -12.59
CA ILE A 5 -13.01 28.62 -13.07
C ILE A 5 -13.96 27.43 -13.12
N LYS A 6 -14.16 26.86 -14.31
CA LYS A 6 -14.99 25.66 -14.48
C LYS A 6 -14.18 24.40 -14.17
N PRO A 7 -14.75 23.40 -13.47
CA PRO A 7 -14.13 22.09 -13.33
C PRO A 7 -13.77 21.48 -14.68
N ASN A 8 -12.67 20.74 -14.72
CA ASN A 8 -12.23 19.97 -15.88
C ASN A 8 -12.03 18.49 -15.50
N ALA A 9 -11.64 17.66 -16.48
CA ALA A 9 -11.39 16.23 -16.25
C ALA A 9 -10.44 15.98 -15.06
N SER A 10 -9.33 16.71 -14.97
CA SER A 10 -8.39 16.57 -13.85
C SER A 10 -9.01 16.94 -12.49
N THR A 11 -9.91 17.92 -12.46
CA THR A 11 -10.68 18.25 -11.24
C THR A 11 -11.50 17.05 -10.77
N PHE A 12 -12.18 16.36 -11.71
CA PHE A 12 -12.96 15.17 -11.40
C PHE A 12 -12.10 13.97 -11.02
N VAL A 13 -10.93 13.77 -11.62
CA VAL A 13 -9.98 12.74 -11.17
C VAL A 13 -9.61 12.97 -9.70
N SER A 14 -9.25 14.19 -9.31
CA SER A 14 -8.93 14.52 -7.92
C SER A 14 -10.11 14.29 -6.97
N LEU A 15 -11.31 14.71 -7.38
CA LEU A 15 -12.53 14.55 -6.59
C LEU A 15 -12.87 13.05 -6.40
N LEU A 16 -12.93 12.28 -7.48
CA LEU A 16 -13.21 10.83 -7.42
C LEU A 16 -12.12 10.07 -6.66
N SER A 17 -10.86 10.49 -6.76
CA SER A 17 -9.76 9.94 -5.96
C SER A 17 -9.99 10.19 -4.47
N SER A 18 -10.47 11.37 -4.07
CA SER A 18 -10.80 11.64 -2.67
C SER A 18 -11.93 10.76 -2.16
N PHE A 19 -12.97 10.51 -2.96
CA PHE A 19 -14.04 9.58 -2.59
C PHE A 19 -13.55 8.14 -2.50
N SER A 20 -12.67 7.71 -3.41
CA SER A 20 -11.99 6.42 -3.30
C SER A 20 -11.24 6.29 -1.98
N ILE A 21 -10.45 7.32 -1.61
CA ILE A 21 -9.70 7.34 -0.35
C ILE A 21 -10.64 7.32 0.86
N ALA A 22 -11.71 8.11 0.84
CA ALA A 22 -12.69 8.20 1.92
C ALA A 22 -13.65 6.99 2.00
N GLY A 23 -13.75 6.20 0.94
CA GLY A 23 -14.66 5.05 0.85
C GLY A 23 -16.13 5.42 0.64
N THR A 24 -16.43 6.62 0.14
CA THR A 24 -17.79 7.15 -0.03
C THR A 24 -18.34 6.82 -1.41
N VAL A 25 -19.05 5.69 -1.53
CA VAL A 25 -19.46 5.08 -2.80
C VAL A 25 -20.57 5.88 -3.48
N GLU A 26 -21.53 6.35 -2.70
CA GLU A 26 -22.70 7.10 -3.15
C GLU A 26 -22.27 8.41 -3.82
N GLU A 27 -21.45 9.21 -3.14
CA GLU A 27 -20.89 10.46 -3.64
C GLU A 27 -20.00 10.23 -4.87
N GLY A 28 -19.21 9.14 -4.86
CA GLY A 28 -18.41 8.75 -6.01
C GLY A 28 -19.26 8.56 -7.27
N TRP A 29 -20.36 7.82 -7.16
CA TRP A 29 -21.28 7.62 -8.27
C TRP A 29 -22.04 8.87 -8.68
N GLU A 30 -22.45 9.69 -7.72
CA GLU A 30 -23.13 10.95 -7.97
C GLU A 30 -22.27 11.87 -8.86
N TYR A 31 -21.03 12.13 -8.42
CA TYR A 31 -20.14 13.02 -9.14
C TYR A 31 -19.61 12.41 -10.44
N PHE A 32 -19.40 11.09 -10.51
CA PHE A 32 -19.04 10.41 -11.75
C PHE A 32 -20.11 10.59 -12.84
N LYS A 33 -21.40 10.52 -12.47
CA LYS A 33 -22.52 10.77 -13.39
C LYS A 33 -22.70 12.25 -13.70
N ALA A 34 -22.58 13.11 -12.69
CA ALA A 34 -22.69 14.56 -12.83
C ALA A 34 -21.63 15.11 -13.81
N MET A 35 -20.44 14.54 -13.83
CA MET A 35 -19.35 14.94 -14.74
C MET A 35 -19.80 15.02 -16.21
N LYS A 36 -20.52 14.00 -16.70
CA LYS A 36 -21.07 14.02 -18.06
C LYS A 36 -22.35 14.85 -18.13
N ARG A 37 -23.28 14.65 -17.18
CA ARG A 37 -24.64 15.24 -17.22
C ARG A 37 -24.62 16.77 -17.10
N GLU A 38 -23.81 17.31 -16.21
CA GLU A 38 -23.84 18.74 -15.82
C GLU A 38 -22.64 19.51 -16.37
N TYR A 39 -21.48 18.86 -16.50
CA TYR A 39 -20.25 19.50 -16.95
C TYR A 39 -19.86 19.14 -18.38
N GLY A 40 -20.56 18.18 -19.01
CA GLY A 40 -20.29 17.75 -20.38
C GLY A 40 -18.96 17.02 -20.56
N ILE A 41 -18.32 16.56 -19.48
CA ILE A 41 -17.00 15.93 -19.49
C ILE A 41 -17.17 14.42 -19.60
N ASP A 42 -16.58 13.81 -20.63
CA ASP A 42 -16.59 12.36 -20.81
C ASP A 42 -15.60 11.65 -19.88
N PRO A 43 -16.00 10.54 -19.22
CA PRO A 43 -15.10 9.74 -18.42
C PRO A 43 -13.97 9.12 -19.25
N GLY A 44 -12.75 9.61 -19.03
CA GLY A 44 -11.51 8.94 -19.44
C GLY A 44 -11.05 7.83 -18.48
N ILE A 45 -10.01 7.10 -18.87
CA ILE A 45 -9.42 5.97 -18.11
C ILE A 45 -9.12 6.31 -16.65
N GLU A 46 -8.65 7.52 -16.35
CA GLU A 46 -8.33 7.94 -14.98
C GLU A 46 -9.56 7.93 -14.06
N HIS A 47 -10.70 8.43 -14.54
CA HIS A 47 -11.94 8.47 -13.77
C HIS A 47 -12.46 7.06 -13.50
N TYR A 48 -12.39 6.17 -14.50
CA TYR A 48 -12.73 4.75 -14.32
C TYR A 48 -11.78 4.07 -13.33
N GLY A 49 -10.49 4.42 -13.35
CA GLY A 49 -9.52 3.95 -12.35
C GLY A 49 -9.92 4.36 -10.93
N CYS A 50 -10.28 5.63 -10.72
CA CYS A 50 -10.76 6.11 -9.41
C CYS A 50 -12.03 5.38 -8.95
N MET A 51 -13.00 5.18 -9.85
CA MET A 51 -14.23 4.46 -9.53
C MET A 51 -13.97 2.98 -9.24
N LEU A 52 -13.09 2.33 -9.99
CA LEU A 52 -12.73 0.94 -9.75
C LEU A 52 -11.97 0.77 -8.42
N ASP A 53 -11.08 1.72 -8.10
CA ASP A 53 -10.41 1.77 -6.80
C ASP A 53 -11.42 2.00 -5.66
N LEU A 54 -12.50 2.76 -5.87
CA LEU A 54 -13.56 2.95 -4.90
C LEU A 54 -14.41 1.68 -4.72
N LEU A 55 -14.86 1.08 -5.83
CA LEU A 55 -15.67 -0.15 -5.82
C LEU A 55 -14.89 -1.34 -5.28
N GLY A 56 -13.61 -1.49 -5.63
CA GLY A 56 -12.77 -2.57 -5.11
C GLY A 56 -12.60 -2.54 -3.58
N ARG A 57 -12.82 -1.38 -2.95
CA ARG A 57 -12.79 -1.22 -1.48
C ARG A 57 -14.11 -1.61 -0.81
N THR A 58 -15.20 -1.81 -1.53
CA THR A 58 -16.45 -2.27 -0.90
C THR A 58 -16.42 -3.76 -0.57
N GLY A 59 -15.52 -4.51 -1.21
CA GLY A 59 -15.49 -5.98 -1.14
C GLY A 59 -16.38 -6.67 -2.17
N ASP A 60 -17.22 -5.91 -2.87
CA ASP A 60 -17.99 -6.42 -4.01
C ASP A 60 -17.10 -6.50 -5.26
N LEU A 61 -16.29 -7.56 -5.29
CA LEU A 61 -15.37 -7.82 -6.39
C LEU A 61 -16.08 -8.16 -7.71
N ASP A 62 -17.30 -8.69 -7.64
CA ASP A 62 -18.11 -8.98 -8.82
C ASP A 62 -18.60 -7.68 -9.45
N LEU A 63 -19.03 -6.71 -8.65
CA LEU A 63 -19.35 -5.37 -9.11
C LEU A 63 -18.12 -4.68 -9.73
N ALA A 64 -16.96 -4.76 -9.08
CA ALA A 64 -15.72 -4.21 -9.63
C ALA A 64 -15.35 -4.84 -10.99
N LYS A 65 -15.45 -6.16 -11.11
CA LYS A 65 -15.21 -6.89 -12.36
C LYS A 65 -16.23 -6.51 -13.44
N HIS A 66 -17.51 -6.44 -13.08
CA HIS A 66 -18.57 -6.04 -14.00
C HIS A 66 -18.35 -4.61 -14.52
N PHE A 67 -17.95 -3.70 -13.63
CA PHE A 67 -17.63 -2.32 -13.99
C PHE A 67 -16.53 -2.24 -15.04
N VAL A 68 -15.45 -3.03 -14.92
CA VAL A 68 -14.38 -3.12 -15.93
C VAL A 68 -14.92 -3.57 -17.29
N HIS A 69 -15.82 -4.57 -17.30
CA HIS A 69 -16.41 -5.08 -18.54
C HIS A 69 -17.40 -4.11 -19.19
N GLN A 70 -18.03 -3.23 -18.44
CA GLN A 70 -18.95 -2.22 -18.95
C GLN A 70 -18.26 -0.95 -19.46
N MET A 71 -16.95 -0.80 -19.22
CA MET A 71 -16.21 0.36 -19.70
C MET A 71 -16.31 0.47 -21.23
N PRO A 72 -16.68 1.64 -21.79
CA PRO A 72 -16.65 1.86 -23.23
C PRO A 72 -15.22 2.05 -23.77
N LEU A 73 -14.21 1.87 -22.91
CA LEU A 73 -12.79 2.07 -23.18
C LEU A 73 -12.05 0.76 -22.95
N VAL A 74 -11.00 0.51 -23.74
CA VAL A 74 -10.13 -0.65 -23.54
C VAL A 74 -9.41 -0.51 -22.19
N PRO A 75 -9.59 -1.47 -21.25
CA PRO A 75 -8.94 -1.40 -19.95
C PRO A 75 -7.41 -1.44 -20.07
N THR A 76 -6.75 -0.46 -19.44
CA THR A 76 -5.28 -0.36 -19.42
C THR A 76 -4.67 -1.21 -18.30
N ALA A 77 -3.34 -1.34 -18.28
CA ALA A 77 -2.61 -1.97 -17.17
C ALA A 77 -2.98 -1.36 -15.80
N ARG A 78 -3.28 -0.06 -15.75
CA ARG A 78 -3.72 0.64 -14.54
C ARG A 78 -5.05 0.12 -14.02
N ILE A 79 -6.05 -0.06 -14.91
CA ILE A 79 -7.37 -0.59 -14.56
C ILE A 79 -7.25 -2.02 -14.02
N TRP A 80 -6.50 -2.88 -14.70
CA TRP A 80 -6.26 -4.23 -14.20
C TRP A 80 -5.45 -4.23 -12.90
N GLY A 81 -4.52 -3.29 -12.73
CA GLY A 81 -3.76 -3.10 -11.49
C GLY A 81 -4.65 -2.75 -10.30
N SER A 82 -5.67 -1.90 -10.49
CA SER A 82 -6.70 -1.60 -9.49
C SER A 82 -7.49 -2.85 -9.10
N LEU A 83 -7.94 -3.65 -10.08
CA LEU A 83 -8.65 -4.91 -9.82
C LEU A 83 -7.76 -5.93 -9.09
N LEU A 84 -6.48 -6.03 -9.47
CA LEU A 84 -5.49 -6.88 -8.81
C LEU A 84 -5.28 -6.46 -7.34
N ALA A 85 -5.18 -5.16 -7.08
CA ALA A 85 -5.03 -4.62 -5.74
C ALA A 85 -6.25 -4.91 -4.85
N ALA A 86 -7.47 -4.75 -5.39
CA ALA A 86 -8.71 -5.11 -4.72
C ALA A 86 -8.79 -6.62 -4.44
N SER A 87 -8.46 -7.44 -5.44
CA SER A 87 -8.43 -8.90 -5.32
C SER A 87 -7.48 -9.36 -4.21
N ARG A 88 -6.32 -8.71 -4.09
CA ARG A 88 -5.37 -8.98 -3.00
C ARG A 88 -5.97 -8.67 -1.63
N HIS A 89 -6.57 -7.50 -1.48
CA HIS A 89 -7.15 -7.07 -0.20
C HIS A 89 -8.20 -8.06 0.30
N HIS A 90 -9.02 -8.59 -0.61
CA HIS A 90 -10.07 -9.56 -0.30
C HIS A 90 -9.64 -11.02 -0.48
N ARG A 91 -8.34 -11.27 -0.66
CA ARG A 91 -7.72 -12.60 -0.82
C ARG A 91 -8.36 -13.47 -1.92
N ASN A 92 -8.89 -12.84 -2.96
CA ASN A 92 -9.48 -13.53 -4.12
C ASN A 92 -8.41 -13.82 -5.16
N ILE A 93 -7.89 -15.05 -5.15
CA ILE A 93 -6.80 -15.46 -6.05
C ILE A 93 -7.25 -15.55 -7.51
N GLU A 94 -8.46 -16.05 -7.77
CA GLU A 94 -8.96 -16.22 -9.14
C GLU A 94 -9.04 -14.88 -9.88
N LEU A 95 -9.56 -13.85 -9.20
CA LEU A 95 -9.64 -12.51 -9.78
C LEU A 95 -8.26 -11.85 -9.92
N ALA A 96 -7.35 -12.12 -8.98
CA ALA A 96 -5.97 -11.67 -9.07
C ALA A 96 -5.24 -12.29 -10.28
N GLU A 97 -5.40 -13.61 -10.50
CA GLU A 97 -4.84 -14.32 -11.65
C GLU A 97 -5.42 -13.77 -12.98
N LEU A 98 -6.72 -13.49 -13.04
CA LEU A 98 -7.36 -12.87 -14.20
C LEU A 98 -6.76 -11.49 -14.50
N ALA A 99 -6.71 -10.61 -13.51
CA ALA A 99 -6.16 -9.27 -13.66
C ALA A 99 -4.68 -9.31 -14.07
N ALA A 100 -3.90 -10.19 -13.43
CA ALA A 100 -2.49 -10.37 -13.74
C ALA A 100 -2.27 -10.88 -15.17
N LYS A 101 -3.08 -11.82 -15.66
CA LYS A 101 -3.01 -12.29 -17.06
C LYS A 101 -3.14 -11.13 -18.04
N HIS A 102 -4.08 -10.22 -17.79
CA HIS A 102 -4.23 -9.01 -18.63
C HIS A 102 -3.04 -8.07 -18.50
N ILE A 103 -2.54 -7.80 -17.28
CA ILE A 103 -1.36 -6.93 -17.06
C ILE A 103 -0.14 -7.49 -17.78
N LEU A 104 0.15 -8.77 -17.59
CA LEU A 104 1.34 -9.43 -18.14
C LEU A 104 1.27 -9.61 -19.66
N SER A 105 0.08 -9.59 -20.26
CA SER A 105 -0.07 -9.57 -21.72
C SER A 105 0.35 -8.24 -22.35
N LEU A 106 0.46 -7.17 -21.55
CA LEU A 106 0.91 -5.85 -21.99
C LEU A 106 2.45 -5.80 -21.89
N GLN A 107 3.14 -5.54 -23.00
CA GLN A 107 4.61 -5.57 -23.13
C GLN A 107 5.34 -4.44 -22.39
N HIS A 108 5.20 -4.36 -21.05
CA HIS A 108 5.87 -3.40 -20.18
C HIS A 108 6.42 -4.12 -18.94
N ASP A 109 7.37 -3.51 -18.22
CA ASP A 109 7.85 -4.04 -16.94
C ASP A 109 6.69 -4.07 -15.92
N ASN A 110 6.32 -5.29 -15.54
CA ASN A 110 5.23 -5.58 -14.61
C ASN A 110 5.75 -6.34 -13.37
N THR A 111 6.99 -6.09 -12.94
CA THR A 111 7.60 -6.69 -11.74
C THR A 111 6.66 -6.66 -10.52
N GLY A 112 5.95 -5.54 -10.32
CA GLY A 112 4.98 -5.40 -9.23
C GLY A 112 3.84 -6.42 -9.28
N CYS A 113 3.39 -6.82 -10.47
CA CYS A 113 2.34 -7.82 -10.67
C CYS A 113 2.80 -9.22 -10.23
N TYR A 114 4.00 -9.64 -10.67
CA TYR A 114 4.59 -10.91 -10.26
C TYR A 114 4.78 -11.01 -8.75
N VAL A 115 5.31 -9.95 -8.13
CA VAL A 115 5.52 -9.89 -6.68
C VAL A 115 4.18 -10.00 -5.94
N LEU A 116 3.14 -9.34 -6.45
CA LEU A 116 1.81 -9.33 -5.82
C LEU A 116 1.15 -10.71 -5.89
N LEU A 117 1.17 -11.37 -7.06
CA LEU A 117 0.72 -12.75 -7.21
C LEU A 117 1.50 -13.72 -6.33
N SER A 118 2.84 -13.62 -6.33
CA SER A 118 3.68 -14.48 -5.49
C SER A 118 3.37 -14.34 -4.00
N ASN A 119 3.06 -13.13 -3.53
CA ASN A 119 2.65 -12.92 -2.14
C ASN A 119 1.29 -13.57 -1.84
N LEU A 120 0.30 -13.43 -2.75
CA LEU A 120 -1.00 -14.07 -2.61
C LEU A 120 -0.90 -15.60 -2.55
N TYR A 121 -0.06 -16.19 -3.40
CA TYR A 121 0.20 -17.62 -3.37
C TYR A 121 0.86 -18.05 -2.05
N ALA A 122 1.82 -17.27 -1.54
CA ALA A 122 2.46 -17.56 -0.26
C ALA A 122 1.46 -17.48 0.91
N GLU A 123 0.56 -16.49 0.92
CA GLU A 123 -0.50 -16.35 1.92
C GLU A 123 -1.49 -17.53 1.90
N ALA A 124 -1.76 -18.10 0.73
CA ALA A 124 -2.58 -19.30 0.55
C ALA A 124 -1.82 -20.63 0.69
N GLY A 125 -0.52 -20.61 1.00
CA GLY A 125 0.32 -21.81 1.12
C GLY A 125 0.61 -22.52 -0.21
N ARG A 126 0.35 -21.87 -1.35
CA ARG A 126 0.63 -22.37 -2.72
C ARG A 126 2.11 -22.18 -3.06
N TRP A 127 3.00 -22.88 -2.35
CA TRP A 127 4.46 -22.70 -2.48
C TRP A 127 5.03 -23.06 -3.85
N ASP A 128 4.42 -24.01 -4.56
CA ASP A 128 4.84 -24.34 -5.92
C ASP A 128 4.58 -23.19 -6.89
N ASP A 129 3.47 -22.46 -6.72
CA ASP A 129 3.19 -21.24 -7.49
C ASP A 129 4.19 -20.12 -7.17
N VAL A 130 4.57 -19.98 -5.89
CA VAL A 130 5.60 -19.01 -5.47
C VAL A 130 6.91 -19.29 -6.19
N GLU A 131 7.33 -20.55 -6.26
CA GLU A 131 8.58 -20.91 -6.94
C GLU A 131 8.47 -20.72 -8.46
N ARG A 132 7.32 -21.07 -9.07
CA ARG A 132 7.05 -20.76 -10.49
C ARG A 132 7.17 -19.27 -10.79
N MET A 133 6.61 -18.40 -9.93
CA MET A 133 6.71 -16.95 -10.13
C MET A 133 8.15 -16.45 -10.07
N LYS A 134 8.97 -16.97 -9.13
CA LYS A 134 10.39 -16.62 -9.06
C LYS A 134 11.17 -17.03 -10.29
N CYS A 135 10.93 -18.24 -10.81
CA CYS A 135 11.55 -18.71 -12.05
C CYS A 135 11.19 -17.79 -13.21
N LEU A 136 9.90 -17.46 -13.39
CA LEU A 136 9.45 -16.54 -14.44
C LEU A 136 10.10 -15.16 -14.34
N MET A 137 10.19 -14.59 -13.13
CA MET A 137 10.87 -13.31 -12.92
C MET A 137 12.35 -13.39 -13.32
N LYS A 138 13.04 -14.47 -12.92
CA LYS A 138 14.46 -14.69 -13.26
C LYS A 138 14.67 -14.84 -14.76
N ASP A 139 13.82 -15.61 -15.44
CA ASP A 139 13.92 -15.86 -16.88
C ASP A 139 13.69 -14.58 -17.70
N GLN A 140 12.90 -13.64 -17.17
CA GLN A 140 12.66 -12.32 -17.77
C GLN A 140 13.66 -11.24 -17.31
N GLY A 141 14.64 -11.59 -16.46
CA GLY A 141 15.61 -10.63 -15.91
C GLY A 141 14.97 -9.59 -14.99
N LEU A 142 13.81 -9.88 -14.41
CA LEU A 142 13.08 -8.97 -13.52
C LEU A 142 13.56 -9.14 -12.08
N GLU A 143 13.92 -8.03 -11.45
CA GLU A 143 14.31 -7.99 -10.04
C GLU A 143 13.29 -7.22 -9.21
N LYS A 144 12.94 -7.79 -8.05
CA LYS A 144 12.05 -7.11 -7.11
C LYS A 144 12.67 -5.79 -6.65
N THR A 145 11.92 -4.71 -6.75
CA THR A 145 12.32 -3.40 -6.19
C THR A 145 12.65 -3.52 -4.71
N THR A 146 13.88 -3.14 -4.34
CA THR A 146 14.29 -3.08 -2.94
C THR A 146 13.52 -1.98 -2.21
N GLY A 147 12.69 -2.38 -1.25
CA GLY A 147 11.96 -1.45 -0.40
C GLY A 147 12.89 -0.75 0.60
N TYR A 148 12.84 0.58 0.67
CA TYR A 148 13.57 1.39 1.62
C TYR A 148 12.71 2.55 2.13
N SER A 149 13.03 3.05 3.32
CA SER A 149 12.38 4.19 3.94
C SER A 149 13.38 5.34 4.09
N ILE A 150 12.90 6.56 3.98
CA ILE A 150 13.69 7.78 4.14
C ILE A 150 13.09 8.65 5.24
N VAL A 151 13.95 9.20 6.07
CA VAL A 151 13.64 10.26 7.04
C VAL A 151 14.52 11.46 6.72
N GLU A 152 13.93 12.65 6.68
CA GLU A 152 14.67 13.90 6.46
C GLU A 152 14.61 14.76 7.71
N ILE A 153 15.77 15.08 8.29
CA ILE A 153 15.89 15.86 9.53
C ILE A 153 17.02 16.87 9.36
N SER A 154 16.73 18.14 9.60
CA SER A 154 17.71 19.24 9.52
C SER A 154 18.50 19.23 8.19
N SER A 155 17.78 19.02 7.08
CA SER A 155 18.34 18.93 5.72
C SER A 155 19.31 17.76 5.48
N ARG A 156 19.30 16.74 6.35
CA ARG A 156 20.00 15.48 6.16
C ARG A 156 19.02 14.35 5.90
N THR A 157 19.36 13.51 4.94
CA THR A 157 18.55 12.37 4.51
C THR A 157 19.12 11.08 5.06
N TYR A 158 18.30 10.34 5.81
CA TYR A 158 18.65 9.03 6.37
C TYR A 158 17.84 7.96 5.66
N ARG A 159 18.53 6.98 5.07
CA ARG A 159 17.92 5.87 4.33
C ARG A 159 18.04 4.60 5.15
N PHE A 160 16.93 3.87 5.24
CA PHE A 160 16.83 2.58 5.93
C PHE A 160 16.36 1.51 4.96
N ILE A 161 17.03 0.37 4.92
CA ILE A 161 16.53 -0.87 4.30
C ILE A 161 15.96 -1.82 5.38
N ASN A 162 15.39 -2.95 4.96
CA ASN A 162 14.98 -3.97 5.93
C ASN A 162 16.22 -4.54 6.64
N GLN A 163 16.13 -4.69 7.97
CA GLN A 163 17.24 -5.14 8.83
C GLN A 163 18.51 -4.29 8.72
N ASP A 164 18.37 -3.00 8.39
CA ASP A 164 19.52 -2.11 8.23
C ASP A 164 20.34 -2.03 9.53
N ARG A 165 21.65 -2.17 9.40
CA ARG A 165 22.65 -2.03 10.47
C ARG A 165 23.82 -1.12 10.04
N SER A 166 23.68 -0.41 8.92
CA SER A 166 24.72 0.46 8.37
C SER A 166 24.89 1.76 9.16
N HIS A 167 23.91 2.15 9.98
CA HIS A 167 23.96 3.36 10.78
C HIS A 167 24.92 3.21 11.97
N THR A 168 25.67 4.24 12.31
CA THR A 168 26.61 4.24 13.45
C THR A 168 25.92 3.88 14.76
N ASP A 169 24.74 4.46 14.99
CA ASP A 169 23.93 4.22 16.20
C ASP A 169 22.91 3.07 16.04
N SER A 170 23.16 2.12 15.15
CA SER A 170 22.22 1.02 14.89
C SER A 170 21.82 0.30 16.17
N ASN A 171 22.76 0.00 17.07
CA ASN A 171 22.44 -0.69 18.34
C ASN A 171 21.42 0.08 19.19
N PHE A 172 21.58 1.41 19.30
CA PHE A 172 20.63 2.25 20.02
C PHE A 172 19.26 2.25 19.34
N LEU A 173 19.23 2.33 18.00
CA LEU A 173 17.99 2.27 17.23
C LEU A 173 17.24 0.94 17.44
N TYR A 174 17.94 -0.20 17.44
CA TYR A 174 17.32 -1.50 17.71
C TYR A 174 16.81 -1.62 19.15
N ASN A 175 17.49 -1.03 20.13
CA ASN A 175 16.99 -1.00 21.51
C ASN A 175 15.66 -0.24 21.60
N VAL A 176 15.55 0.93 20.95
CA VAL A 176 14.30 1.70 20.90
C VAL A 176 13.21 0.93 20.16
N LEU A 177 13.54 0.31 19.03
CA LEU A 177 12.62 -0.55 18.29
C LEU A 177 12.07 -1.69 19.15
N ASP A 178 12.91 -2.32 19.99
CA ASP A 178 12.50 -3.38 20.88
C ASP A 178 11.59 -2.89 22.00
N ILE A 179 11.86 -1.71 22.57
CA ILE A 179 10.98 -1.06 23.55
C ILE A 179 9.62 -0.76 22.92
N ILE A 180 9.61 -0.10 21.76
CA ILE A 180 8.37 0.25 21.05
C ILE A 180 7.58 -1.02 20.71
N SER A 181 8.25 -2.08 20.23
CA SER A 181 7.60 -3.34 19.86
C SER A 181 6.90 -4.00 21.06
N LYS A 182 7.50 -3.93 22.26
CA LYS A 182 6.86 -4.39 23.50
C LYS A 182 5.65 -3.53 23.86
N MET A 183 5.79 -2.21 23.79
CA MET A 183 4.70 -1.28 24.11
C MET A 183 3.47 -1.45 23.22
N ILE A 184 3.65 -1.81 21.94
CA ILE A 184 2.54 -2.06 21.00
C ILE A 184 1.99 -3.50 21.07
N GLY A 185 2.45 -4.31 22.04
CA GLY A 185 1.99 -5.67 22.29
C GLY A 185 2.46 -6.68 21.24
N GLU A 186 3.56 -6.42 20.54
CA GLU A 186 4.16 -7.34 19.57
C GLU A 186 5.30 -8.16 20.18
N GLU A 187 5.05 -8.69 21.38
CA GLU A 187 5.98 -9.62 22.02
C GLU A 187 6.04 -10.94 21.26
N ILE A 188 7.21 -11.59 21.30
CA ILE A 188 7.34 -12.98 20.87
C ILE A 188 6.68 -13.84 21.96
N GLY A 189 5.35 -13.93 21.91
CA GLY A 189 4.69 -15.10 22.41
C GLY A 189 5.14 -16.27 21.55
N VAL A 190 5.64 -17.33 22.17
CA VAL A 190 5.63 -18.68 21.58
C VAL A 190 4.16 -19.11 21.46
N GLY A 191 3.38 -18.33 20.72
CA GLY A 191 1.99 -18.58 20.41
C GLY A 191 2.02 -19.45 19.18
N VAL A 192 1.63 -20.71 19.37
CA VAL A 192 1.39 -21.70 18.32
C VAL A 192 0.48 -21.08 17.26
N SER A 193 1.09 -20.44 16.25
CA SER A 193 0.37 -20.09 15.04
C SER A 193 0.03 -21.41 14.35
N LYS A 194 -1.14 -21.48 13.73
CA LYS A 194 -1.66 -22.65 13.00
C LYS A 194 -0.83 -23.04 11.76
N PHE A 195 0.44 -22.66 11.70
CA PHE A 195 1.35 -22.86 10.57
C PHE A 195 2.41 -23.89 10.92
N LYS A 196 2.72 -24.75 9.95
CA LYS A 196 3.67 -25.84 10.12
C LYS A 196 5.07 -25.26 10.40
N PRO A 197 5.90 -25.90 11.25
CA PRO A 197 7.24 -25.41 11.62
C PRO A 197 8.17 -25.09 10.44
N LEU A 198 7.95 -25.71 9.28
CA LEU A 198 8.73 -25.49 8.06
C LEU A 198 8.50 -24.10 7.43
N ASP A 199 7.31 -23.52 7.60
CA ASP A 199 6.96 -22.20 7.04
C ASP A 199 7.61 -21.05 7.85
N LEU A 200 7.86 -21.26 9.13
CA LEU A 200 8.59 -20.30 9.99
C LEU A 200 10.08 -20.23 9.62
N MET A 201 10.72 -21.36 9.32
CA MET A 201 12.16 -21.39 9.03
C MET A 201 12.54 -20.68 7.72
N ARG A 202 11.66 -20.65 6.72
CA ARG A 202 11.91 -19.91 5.46
C ARG A 202 11.65 -18.40 5.54
N LYS A 203 11.02 -17.90 6.61
CA LYS A 203 10.66 -16.47 6.79
C LYS A 203 11.71 -15.63 7.55
N GLY A 204 12.86 -16.20 7.92
CA GLY A 204 13.87 -15.54 8.76
C GLY A 204 14.36 -14.15 8.29
N ALA A 205 14.15 -13.78 7.02
CA ALA A 205 14.53 -12.48 6.46
C ALA A 205 13.44 -11.39 6.50
N ASN A 206 12.18 -11.71 6.82
CA ASN A 206 11.03 -10.78 6.73
C ASN A 206 10.21 -10.75 8.03
N LEU A 207 10.87 -10.66 9.19
CA LEU A 207 10.14 -10.33 10.42
C LEU A 207 9.61 -8.89 10.31
N PRO A 208 8.29 -8.65 10.51
CA PRO A 208 7.71 -7.32 10.37
C PRO A 208 8.39 -6.25 11.23
N ARG A 209 8.92 -6.65 12.39
CA ARG A 209 9.68 -5.79 13.31
C ARG A 209 10.87 -5.11 12.64
N CYS A 210 11.51 -5.76 11.67
CA CYS A 210 12.74 -5.25 11.05
C CYS A 210 12.50 -4.55 9.71
N HIS A 211 11.25 -4.21 9.38
CA HIS A 211 10.95 -3.44 8.18
C HIS A 211 11.53 -2.03 8.25
N SER A 212 11.98 -1.51 7.12
CA SER A 212 12.59 -0.19 7.01
C SER A 212 11.71 0.94 7.58
N VAL A 213 10.38 0.82 7.46
CA VAL A 213 9.42 1.81 7.96
C VAL A 213 9.52 1.93 9.48
N ARG A 214 9.65 0.81 10.19
CA ARG A 214 9.72 0.82 11.66
C ARG A 214 11.03 1.41 12.15
N LEU A 215 12.14 1.08 11.49
CA LEU A 215 13.44 1.71 11.75
C LEU A 215 13.37 3.22 11.51
N ALA A 216 12.77 3.65 10.40
CA ALA A 216 12.59 5.06 10.07
C ALA A 216 11.69 5.79 11.09
N ILE A 217 10.58 5.18 11.53
CA ILE A 217 9.71 5.77 12.58
C ILE A 217 10.50 5.91 13.89
N CYS A 218 11.19 4.85 14.34
CA CYS A 218 11.97 4.89 15.58
C CYS A 218 13.07 5.95 15.51
N PHE A 219 13.78 6.03 14.40
CA PHE A 219 14.78 7.07 14.18
C PHE A 219 14.16 8.46 14.22
N GLY A 220 13.04 8.66 13.55
CA GLY A 220 12.28 9.91 13.60
C GLY A 220 11.87 10.27 15.03
N LEU A 221 11.39 9.32 15.83
CA LEU A 221 11.02 9.55 17.23
C LEU A 221 12.20 9.99 18.10
N ILE A 222 13.38 9.39 17.88
CA ILE A 222 14.63 9.73 18.60
C ILE A 222 15.14 11.11 18.20
N SER A 223 15.12 11.39 16.90
CA SER A 223 15.84 12.53 16.32
C SER A 223 14.99 13.79 16.19
N THR A 224 13.73 13.78 16.62
CA THR A 224 12.84 14.94 16.57
C THR A 224 12.13 15.18 17.91
N SER A 225 11.91 16.46 18.24
CA SER A 225 11.23 16.88 19.47
C SER A 225 9.81 16.34 19.55
N ILE A 226 9.34 16.00 20.77
CA ILE A 226 8.04 15.36 21.04
C ILE A 226 6.85 16.06 20.35
N ARG A 227 6.86 17.38 20.19
CA ARG A 227 5.76 18.13 19.56
C ARG A 227 5.75 18.12 18.03
N ASN A 228 6.84 17.70 17.40
CA ASN A 228 6.95 17.69 15.94
C ASN A 228 6.40 16.38 15.37
N PRO A 229 5.79 16.35 14.18
CA PRO A 229 5.44 15.10 13.53
C PRO A 229 6.68 14.31 13.08
N VAL A 230 6.56 12.99 13.00
CA VAL A 230 7.58 12.12 12.38
C VAL A 230 7.23 11.89 10.92
N PHE A 231 8.09 12.32 10.00
CA PHE A 231 7.89 12.16 8.56
C PHE A 231 8.74 11.02 8.00
N VAL A 232 8.09 10.07 7.34
CA VAL A 232 8.74 8.93 6.68
C VAL A 232 8.26 8.84 5.24
N ARG A 233 9.19 8.71 4.29
CA ARG A 233 8.88 8.39 2.89
C ARG A 233 9.23 6.93 2.61
N LYS A 234 8.35 6.19 1.95
CA LYS A 234 8.55 4.81 1.52
C LYS A 234 8.46 4.73 0.00
N ASN A 235 9.40 4.03 -0.63
CA ASN A 235 9.43 3.85 -2.09
C ASN A 235 8.53 2.72 -2.61
N THR A 236 7.84 2.03 -1.71
CA THR A 236 6.84 0.99 -2.00
C THR A 236 5.60 1.27 -1.15
N ARG A 237 4.48 0.60 -1.41
CA ARG A 237 3.33 0.64 -0.49
C ARG A 237 3.74 0.20 0.92
N ILE A 238 3.17 0.81 1.95
CA ILE A 238 3.34 0.33 3.33
C ILE A 238 2.69 -1.06 3.47
N CYS A 239 3.26 -1.96 4.27
CA CYS A 239 2.64 -3.25 4.56
C CYS A 239 1.68 -3.15 5.74
N GLU A 240 0.75 -4.11 5.84
CA GLU A 240 -0.28 -4.17 6.89
C GLU A 240 0.33 -4.11 8.30
N ASP A 241 1.37 -4.91 8.56
CA ASP A 241 2.05 -4.93 9.87
C ASP A 241 2.73 -3.61 10.23
N CYS A 242 3.25 -2.86 9.25
CA CYS A 242 3.85 -1.55 9.49
C CYS A 242 2.78 -0.48 9.66
N HIS A 243 1.68 -0.58 8.92
CA HIS A 243 0.53 0.30 9.04
C HIS A 243 -0.12 0.17 10.43
N GLY A 244 -0.39 -1.07 10.86
CA GLY A 244 -0.90 -1.37 12.20
C GLY A 244 0.05 -0.94 13.32
N ALA A 245 1.36 -1.14 13.15
CA ALA A 245 2.33 -0.65 14.11
C ALA A 245 2.34 0.88 14.18
N ALA A 246 2.35 1.59 13.05
CA ALA A 246 2.33 3.05 13.03
C ALA A 246 1.11 3.65 13.77
N LYS A 247 -0.07 3.03 13.62
CA LYS A 247 -1.27 3.37 14.42
C LYS A 247 -1.00 3.23 15.92
N LYS A 248 -0.56 2.06 16.37
CA LYS A 248 -0.29 1.83 17.79
C LYS A 248 0.81 2.75 18.34
N ILE A 249 1.84 3.03 17.54
CA ILE A 249 2.92 3.93 17.93
C ILE A 249 2.40 5.36 18.08
N SER A 250 1.55 5.85 17.18
CA SER A 250 0.99 7.21 17.29
C SER A 250 0.15 7.38 18.56
N ASP A 251 -0.58 6.33 18.95
CA ASP A 251 -1.36 6.27 20.18
C ASP A 251 -0.47 6.32 21.44
N ILE A 252 0.47 5.37 21.59
CA ILE A 252 1.30 5.29 22.80
C ILE A 252 2.25 6.48 22.98
N THR A 253 2.71 7.08 21.87
CA THR A 253 3.64 8.21 21.92
C THR A 253 2.93 9.55 21.96
N ASN A 254 1.62 9.58 21.68
CA ASN A 254 0.84 10.79 21.44
C ASN A 254 1.52 11.72 20.42
N ARG A 255 2.08 11.14 19.35
CA ARG A 255 2.76 11.88 18.27
C ARG A 255 2.15 11.56 16.93
N GLU A 256 1.98 12.59 16.11
CA GLU A 256 1.64 12.41 14.70
C GLU A 256 2.80 11.73 13.96
N ILE A 257 2.45 10.67 13.22
CA ILE A 257 3.37 10.02 12.28
C ILE A 257 2.76 10.15 10.89
N VAL A 258 3.56 10.63 9.93
CA VAL A 258 3.17 10.75 8.54
C VAL A 258 4.04 9.82 7.71
N VAL A 259 3.43 8.83 7.06
CA VAL A 259 4.13 7.93 6.14
C VAL A 259 3.62 8.15 4.73
N GLY A 260 4.45 8.73 3.86
CA GLY A 260 4.15 8.85 2.43
C GLY A 260 4.64 7.62 1.68
N ASP A 261 3.73 6.88 1.05
CA ASP A 261 4.08 5.76 0.16
C ASP A 261 3.83 6.11 -1.32
N LEU A 262 3.83 5.12 -2.21
CA LEU A 262 3.62 5.34 -3.65
C LEU A 262 2.21 5.84 -4.00
N LYS A 263 1.22 5.64 -3.14
CA LYS A 263 -0.19 5.91 -3.43
C LYS A 263 -0.69 7.14 -2.66
N ILE A 264 -0.44 7.19 -1.35
CA ILE A 264 -0.99 8.23 -0.47
C ILE A 264 -0.03 8.59 0.68
N TYR A 265 -0.40 9.66 1.38
CA TYR A 265 0.14 9.96 2.70
C TYR A 265 -0.80 9.40 3.76
N HIS A 266 -0.25 8.53 4.59
CA HIS A 266 -0.91 7.97 5.76
C HIS A 266 -0.64 8.90 6.95
N HIS A 267 -1.67 9.51 7.49
CA HIS A 267 -1.58 10.31 8.71
C HIS A 267 -2.05 9.49 9.88
N PHE A 268 -1.13 9.14 10.77
CA PHE A 268 -1.41 8.37 11.97
C PHE A 268 -1.51 9.30 13.18
N ARG A 269 -2.67 9.32 13.83
CA ARG A 269 -2.97 10.13 15.02
C ARG A 269 -3.90 9.33 15.93
N GLU A 270 -3.61 9.30 17.23
CA GLU A 270 -4.48 8.68 18.25
C GLU A 270 -4.94 7.25 17.88
N GLY A 271 -4.02 6.42 17.38
CA GLY A 271 -4.34 5.03 17.02
C GLY A 271 -5.07 4.85 15.70
N GLN A 272 -5.37 5.92 14.97
CA GLN A 272 -6.12 5.90 13.71
C GLN A 272 -5.25 6.33 12.54
N CYS A 273 -5.64 5.92 11.33
CA CYS A 273 -5.03 6.38 10.09
C CYS A 273 -6.06 7.07 9.20
N SER A 274 -5.65 8.15 8.53
CA SER A 274 -6.48 8.88 7.55
C SER A 274 -6.94 8.05 6.35
N CYS A 275 -6.37 6.87 6.10
CA CYS A 275 -6.77 6.00 4.99
C CYS A 275 -7.95 5.07 5.32
N GLY A 276 -8.46 5.07 6.56
CA GLY A 276 -9.56 4.20 6.97
C GLY A 276 -9.22 2.70 6.92
N ASP A 277 -7.95 2.36 7.18
CA ASP A 277 -7.42 0.99 7.04
C ASP A 277 -7.48 0.42 5.62
N TYR A 278 -7.61 1.28 4.61
CA TYR A 278 -7.36 0.93 3.22
C TYR A 278 -5.98 1.44 2.80
N TRP A 279 -4.93 0.72 3.22
CA TRP A 279 -3.53 1.07 2.96
C TRP A 279 -3.04 0.58 1.62
#